data_AF-A0A956FX07-F1
#
_entry.id   AF-A0A956FX07-F1
#
_cell.length_a   1.000
_cell.length_b   1.000
_cell.length_c   1.000
_cell.angle_alpha   90.00
_cell.angle_beta   90.00
_cell.angle_gamma   90.00
#
_symmetry.space_group_name_H-M   'P 1'
#
loop_
_entity.id
_entity.type
_entity.pdbx_description
1 polymer ?
#
loop_
_entity_poly.entity_id
_entity_poly.type
_entity_poly.pdbx_seq_one_letter_code
_entity_poly.pdbx_strand_id
1 'polypeptide(L)'
;MTVAVADGYTQLALHVLAHVPQGGPGELYDPRYVAWSTRALGADDLIADGAVIGARWRLDPGLAALHALPELFGSIAALRRCAARPLAELGPEDVAAPGLLAALQAHDEVAVELAYAALGLCAPRLEACMRRTILPALSAAQVAVAAAVDALAPAFPGLAEARVELAWALGCRGRALPRRIVVGAPAVWTDVDPPTSAVIAAHEHSVRACGATSYALAEWRALVDVAARLRHGPSALRDAHARWVAGLDLSTVVVGAIAAGLATPADAAALAEPRGRAARLAELSTIV
;
A
#
# COMPACT_ATOMS: atom_id res chain seq x y z
N MET A 1 20.27 2.94 -2.95
CA MET A 1 18.88 2.46 -2.91
C MET A 1 18.89 1.02 -2.44
N THR A 2 17.92 0.61 -1.62
CA THR A 2 17.77 -0.81 -1.29
C THR A 2 16.36 -1.27 -1.64
N VAL A 3 16.26 -2.21 -2.58
CA VAL A 3 15.03 -3.01 -2.76
C VAL A 3 15.24 -4.32 -2.01
N ALA A 4 14.38 -4.59 -1.04
CA ALA A 4 14.43 -5.79 -0.22
C ALA A 4 13.06 -6.48 -0.16
N VAL A 5 13.03 -7.71 0.32
CA VAL A 5 11.78 -8.37 0.69
C VAL A 5 11.34 -7.85 2.06
N ALA A 6 10.07 -7.47 2.21
CA ALA A 6 9.57 -7.01 3.51
C ALA A 6 9.58 -8.16 4.54
N ASP A 7 9.85 -7.85 5.80
CA ASP A 7 9.92 -8.83 6.89
C ASP A 7 8.57 -9.55 7.12
N GLY A 8 8.60 -10.68 7.82
CA GLY A 8 7.40 -11.49 8.07
C GLY A 8 6.26 -10.76 8.77
N TYR A 9 6.55 -9.85 9.69
CA TYR A 9 5.52 -9.09 10.37
C TYR A 9 4.87 -8.06 9.44
N THR A 10 5.67 -7.41 8.60
CA THR A 10 5.16 -6.52 7.55
C THR A 10 4.26 -7.28 6.58
N GLN A 11 4.67 -8.47 6.10
CA GLN A 11 3.82 -9.30 5.25
C GLN A 11 2.50 -9.66 5.95
N LEU A 12 2.55 -9.97 7.25
CA LEU A 12 1.38 -10.30 8.06
C LEU A 12 0.41 -9.13 8.23
N ALA A 13 0.93 -7.96 8.58
CA ALA A 13 0.11 -6.76 8.72
C ALA A 13 -0.60 -6.42 7.41
N LEU A 14 0.12 -6.47 6.28
CA LEU A 14 -0.45 -6.20 4.97
C LEU A 14 -1.40 -7.30 4.50
N HIS A 15 -1.16 -8.56 4.88
CA HIS A 15 -2.09 -9.66 4.65
C HIS A 15 -3.45 -9.38 5.31
N VAL A 16 -3.46 -8.99 6.59
CA VAL A 16 -4.71 -8.64 7.30
C VAL A 16 -5.38 -7.43 6.66
N LEU A 17 -4.63 -6.35 6.42
CA LEU A 17 -5.19 -5.12 5.84
C LEU A 17 -5.75 -5.32 4.42
N ALA A 18 -5.21 -6.25 3.64
CA ALA A 18 -5.72 -6.58 2.31
C ALA A 18 -7.08 -7.31 2.33
N HIS A 19 -7.60 -7.69 3.51
CA HIS A 19 -8.96 -8.22 3.68
C HIS A 19 -9.97 -7.15 4.12
N VAL A 20 -9.53 -5.91 4.34
CA VAL A 20 -10.38 -4.82 4.87
C VAL A 20 -10.91 -3.94 3.73
N PRO A 21 -12.18 -4.09 3.29
CA PRO A 21 -12.78 -3.23 2.27
C PRO A 21 -13.14 -1.88 2.89
N GLN A 22 -12.16 -0.99 2.99
CA GLN A 22 -12.36 0.36 3.50
C GLN A 22 -13.08 1.27 2.48
N GLY A 23 -12.82 1.07 1.19
CA GLY A 23 -13.17 2.00 0.13
C GLY A 23 -12.32 3.28 0.15
N GLY A 24 -12.27 3.97 -0.99
CA GLY A 24 -11.61 5.27 -1.12
C GLY A 24 -10.09 5.22 -1.32
N PRO A 25 -9.44 6.39 -1.30
CA PRO A 25 -8.03 6.52 -1.64
C PRO A 25 -7.20 5.86 -0.54
N GLY A 26 -6.29 4.97 -0.93
CA GLY A 26 -5.52 4.12 -0.03
C GLY A 26 -6.09 2.71 0.16
N GLU A 27 -7.16 2.30 -0.51
CA GLU A 27 -7.64 0.92 -0.36
C GLU A 27 -6.56 -0.14 -0.68
N LEU A 28 -6.34 -1.05 0.28
CA LEU A 28 -5.45 -2.21 0.13
C LEU A 28 -6.20 -3.50 -0.20
N TYR A 29 -7.53 -3.49 -0.10
CA TYR A 29 -8.36 -4.62 -0.46
C TYR A 29 -8.25 -4.94 -1.94
N ASP A 30 -7.95 -6.20 -2.27
CA ASP A 30 -8.02 -6.75 -3.63
C ASP A 30 -8.77 -8.09 -3.59
N PRO A 31 -9.94 -8.21 -4.23
CA PRO A 31 -10.71 -9.46 -4.21
C PRO A 31 -9.94 -10.64 -4.84
N ARG A 32 -8.98 -10.40 -5.74
CA ARG A 32 -8.11 -11.46 -6.30
C ARG A 32 -7.14 -11.97 -5.26
N TYR A 33 -6.59 -11.08 -4.42
CA TYR A 33 -5.75 -11.46 -3.30
C TYR A 33 -6.53 -12.30 -2.30
N VAL A 34 -7.73 -11.84 -1.91
CA VAL A 34 -8.61 -12.56 -0.98
C VAL A 34 -8.97 -13.95 -1.53
N ALA A 35 -9.32 -14.06 -2.80
CA ALA A 35 -9.60 -15.36 -3.42
C ALA A 35 -8.37 -16.28 -3.47
N TRP A 36 -7.17 -15.72 -3.62
CA TRP A 36 -5.93 -16.50 -3.53
C TRP A 36 -5.61 -16.91 -2.09
N SER A 37 -5.70 -15.99 -1.12
CA SER A 37 -5.37 -16.24 0.28
C SER A 37 -6.32 -17.27 0.89
N THR A 38 -7.62 -17.20 0.62
CA THR A 38 -8.59 -18.20 1.05
C THR A 38 -8.18 -19.60 0.59
N ARG A 39 -7.82 -19.77 -0.70
CA ARG A 39 -7.41 -21.07 -1.25
C ARG A 39 -6.05 -21.55 -0.73
N ALA A 40 -5.10 -20.64 -0.56
CA ALA A 40 -3.71 -20.97 -0.21
C ALA A 40 -3.47 -21.08 1.31
N LEU A 41 -4.24 -20.36 2.12
CA LEU A 41 -4.02 -20.18 3.56
C LEU A 41 -5.22 -20.62 4.42
N GLY A 42 -6.42 -20.79 3.84
CA GLY A 42 -7.66 -21.00 4.60
C GLY A 42 -8.00 -19.77 5.45
N ALA A 43 -8.05 -18.60 4.81
CA ALA A 43 -8.23 -17.29 5.44
C ALA A 43 -9.69 -16.79 5.42
N ASP A 44 -10.66 -17.70 5.48
CA ASP A 44 -12.10 -17.37 5.46
C ASP A 44 -12.52 -16.52 6.67
N ASP A 45 -11.84 -16.70 7.80
CA ASP A 45 -12.03 -15.92 9.04
C ASP A 45 -11.75 -14.42 8.82
N LEU A 46 -10.72 -14.09 8.05
CA LEU A 46 -10.37 -12.70 7.76
C LEU A 46 -11.41 -11.95 6.92
N ILE A 47 -12.25 -12.65 6.16
CA ILE A 47 -13.28 -12.00 5.33
C ILE A 47 -14.34 -11.35 6.22
N ALA A 48 -14.79 -12.08 7.25
CA ALA A 48 -15.80 -11.60 8.19
C ALA A 48 -15.24 -10.44 9.03
N ASP A 49 -14.05 -10.62 9.60
CA ASP A 49 -13.39 -9.59 10.41
C ASP A 49 -13.08 -8.35 9.58
N GLY A 50 -12.56 -8.53 8.37
CA GLY A 50 -12.26 -7.46 7.43
C GLY A 50 -13.48 -6.61 7.10
N ALA A 51 -14.65 -7.23 6.88
CA ALA A 51 -15.89 -6.52 6.63
C ALA A 51 -16.32 -5.64 7.83
N VAL A 52 -16.17 -6.14 9.06
CA VAL A 52 -16.46 -5.38 10.29
C VAL A 52 -15.48 -4.21 10.42
N ILE A 53 -14.18 -4.46 10.28
CA ILE A 53 -13.14 -3.43 10.36
C ILE A 53 -13.40 -2.35 9.29
N GLY A 54 -13.69 -2.73 8.05
CA GLY A 54 -13.93 -1.79 6.95
C GLY A 54 -15.19 -0.93 7.17
N ALA A 55 -16.24 -1.50 7.75
CA ALA A 55 -17.44 -0.75 8.12
C ALA A 55 -17.16 0.28 9.21
N ARG A 56 -16.36 -0.08 10.22
CA ARG A 56 -15.94 0.84 11.30
C ARG A 56 -15.00 1.92 10.82
N TRP A 57 -14.04 1.57 9.97
CA TRP A 57 -13.07 2.51 9.39
C TRP A 57 -13.76 3.64 8.63
N ARG A 58 -14.83 3.36 7.87
CA ARG A 58 -15.60 4.41 7.20
C ARG A 58 -16.27 5.42 8.15
N LEU A 59 -16.48 5.04 9.42
CA LEU A 59 -17.11 5.90 10.43
C LEU A 59 -16.09 6.65 11.28
N ASP A 60 -14.85 6.17 11.38
CA ASP A 60 -13.79 6.76 12.18
C ASP A 60 -12.53 7.03 11.35
N PRO A 61 -12.28 8.29 10.93
CA PRO A 61 -11.06 8.68 10.24
C PRO A 61 -9.77 8.37 11.01
N GLY A 62 -9.84 8.27 12.35
CA GLY A 62 -8.72 7.92 13.22
C GLY A 62 -8.18 6.51 12.96
N LEU A 63 -9.01 5.61 12.44
CA LEU A 63 -8.60 4.27 12.02
C LEU A 63 -7.62 4.27 10.83
N ALA A 64 -7.36 5.42 10.20
CA ALA A 64 -6.24 5.58 9.25
C ALA A 64 -4.89 5.15 9.85
N ALA A 65 -4.73 5.20 11.19
CA ALA A 65 -3.56 4.67 11.90
C ALA A 65 -3.30 3.18 11.61
N LEU A 66 -4.32 2.39 11.25
CA LEU A 66 -4.17 0.98 10.89
C LEU A 66 -3.26 0.78 9.66
N HIS A 67 -3.13 1.78 8.77
CA HIS A 67 -2.17 1.69 7.66
C HIS A 67 -0.70 1.61 8.11
N ALA A 68 -0.40 2.04 9.34
CA ALA A 68 0.93 1.97 9.92
C ALA A 68 1.17 0.68 10.73
N LEU A 69 0.21 -0.24 10.83
CA LEU A 69 0.36 -1.54 11.51
C LEU A 69 1.67 -2.29 11.20
N PRO A 70 2.23 -2.26 9.96
CA PRO A 70 3.53 -2.88 9.67
C PRO A 70 4.70 -2.40 10.54
N GLU A 71 4.60 -1.24 11.19
CA GLU A 71 5.64 -0.68 12.06
C GLU A 71 5.51 -1.10 13.54
N LEU A 72 4.39 -1.72 13.95
CA LEU A 72 4.06 -1.88 15.37
C LEU A 72 5.01 -2.84 16.12
N PHE A 73 5.22 -4.08 15.66
CA PHE A 73 6.04 -5.06 16.40
C PHE A 73 7.42 -5.34 15.81
N GLY A 74 7.63 -5.02 14.53
CA GLY A 74 8.89 -5.27 13.79
C GLY A 74 9.25 -6.75 13.56
N SER A 75 8.56 -7.71 14.20
CA SER A 75 8.70 -9.15 13.93
C SER A 75 7.50 -9.95 14.44
N ILE A 76 7.25 -11.13 13.84
CA ILE A 76 6.19 -12.04 14.29
C ILE A 76 6.53 -12.60 15.68
N ALA A 77 7.82 -12.81 15.97
CA ALA A 77 8.25 -13.23 17.30
C ALA A 77 7.89 -12.20 18.39
N ALA A 78 7.99 -10.91 18.09
CA ALA A 78 7.57 -9.85 19.01
C ALA A 78 6.05 -9.82 19.21
N LEU A 79 5.28 -9.91 18.13
CA LEU A 79 3.82 -10.05 18.19
C LEU A 79 3.40 -11.22 19.10
N ARG A 80 4.01 -12.40 18.92
CA ARG A 80 3.66 -13.63 19.65
C ARG A 80 3.83 -13.52 21.16
N ARG A 81 4.79 -12.72 21.65
CA ARG A 81 4.96 -12.50 23.09
C ARG A 81 3.78 -11.76 23.71
N CYS A 82 3.04 -11.02 22.90
CA CYS A 82 1.96 -10.14 23.36
C CYS A 82 0.56 -10.66 22.98
N ALA A 83 0.45 -11.49 21.93
CA ALA A 83 -0.81 -11.87 21.28
C ALA A 83 -1.87 -12.55 22.17
N ALA A 84 -1.53 -12.94 23.40
CA ALA A 84 -2.48 -13.49 24.37
C ALA A 84 -3.17 -12.43 25.24
N ARG A 85 -2.71 -11.16 25.18
CA ARG A 85 -3.30 -10.01 25.88
C ARG A 85 -4.06 -9.14 24.87
N PRO A 86 -5.09 -8.39 25.27
CA PRO A 86 -5.67 -7.32 24.47
C PRO A 86 -4.62 -6.25 24.09
N LEU A 87 -4.80 -5.58 22.95
CA LEU A 87 -3.95 -4.45 22.55
C LEU A 87 -4.03 -3.31 23.58
N ALA A 88 -5.19 -3.08 24.18
CA ALA A 88 -5.42 -2.07 25.22
C ALA A 88 -4.56 -2.26 26.49
N GLU A 89 -4.08 -3.48 26.74
CA GLU A 89 -3.22 -3.81 27.90
C GLU A 89 -1.72 -3.71 27.59
N LEU A 90 -1.33 -3.47 26.33
CA LEU A 90 0.07 -3.38 25.94
C LEU A 90 0.68 -2.03 26.33
N GLY A 91 1.93 -2.07 26.78
CA GLY A 91 2.74 -0.91 27.11
C GLY A 91 3.74 -0.52 26.00
N PRO A 92 4.37 0.67 26.11
CA PRO A 92 5.43 1.13 25.20
C PRO A 92 6.57 0.13 24.98
N GLU A 93 6.90 -0.67 26.00
CA GLU A 93 7.97 -1.67 25.99
C GLU A 93 7.62 -2.95 25.22
N ASP A 94 6.34 -3.18 24.93
CA ASP A 94 5.85 -4.38 24.24
C ASP A 94 6.01 -4.31 22.71
N VAL A 95 6.20 -3.09 22.18
CA VAL A 95 6.13 -2.77 20.74
C VAL A 95 7.37 -2.02 20.26
N ALA A 96 7.62 -2.07 18.95
CA ALA A 96 8.67 -1.30 18.29
C ALA A 96 8.29 0.17 18.05
N ALA A 97 6.99 0.47 17.97
CA ALA A 97 6.48 1.82 17.70
C ALA A 97 5.46 2.26 18.78
N PRO A 98 5.92 2.75 19.95
CA PRO A 98 5.03 3.17 21.04
C PRO A 98 4.04 4.27 20.66
N GLY A 99 4.47 5.24 19.84
CA GLY A 99 3.59 6.31 19.37
C GLY A 99 2.45 5.79 18.48
N LEU A 100 2.70 4.73 17.70
CA LEU A 100 1.65 4.07 16.93
C LEU A 100 0.70 3.28 17.83
N LEU A 101 1.21 2.57 18.84
CA LEU A 101 0.38 1.87 19.81
C LEU A 101 -0.59 2.85 20.50
N ALA A 102 -0.08 3.98 21.00
CA ALA A 102 -0.90 5.00 21.64
C ALA A 102 -1.96 5.58 20.68
N ALA A 103 -1.61 5.78 19.40
CA ALA A 103 -2.58 6.22 18.40
C ALA A 103 -3.68 5.17 18.17
N LEU A 104 -3.32 3.89 18.05
CA LEU A 104 -4.29 2.80 17.86
C LEU A 104 -5.22 2.66 19.08
N GLN A 105 -4.69 2.75 20.30
CA GLN A 105 -5.46 2.66 21.55
C GLN A 105 -6.41 3.85 21.77
N ALA A 106 -6.25 4.95 21.03
CA ALA A 106 -7.11 6.13 21.14
C ALA A 106 -8.38 6.08 20.26
N HIS A 107 -8.53 5.04 19.43
CA HIS A 107 -9.59 4.91 18.42
C HIS A 107 -10.52 3.72 18.70
N ASP A 108 -11.46 3.45 17.79
CA ASP A 108 -12.45 2.36 17.92
C ASP A 108 -11.80 1.03 18.35
N GLU A 109 -12.03 0.68 19.61
CA GLU A 109 -11.44 -0.50 20.27
C GLU A 109 -11.80 -1.79 19.51
N VAL A 110 -13.01 -1.89 18.97
CA VAL A 110 -13.46 -3.10 18.27
C VAL A 110 -12.67 -3.32 16.99
N ALA A 111 -12.54 -2.31 16.14
CA ALA A 111 -11.83 -2.45 14.88
C ALA A 111 -10.33 -2.72 15.09
N VAL A 112 -9.73 -2.03 16.06
CA VAL A 112 -8.31 -2.15 16.38
C VAL A 112 -7.99 -3.51 17.02
N GLU A 113 -8.78 -3.95 18.00
CA GLU A 113 -8.60 -5.26 18.63
C GLU A 113 -8.87 -6.41 17.65
N LEU A 114 -9.87 -6.30 16.77
CA LEU A 114 -10.09 -7.30 15.72
C LEU A 114 -8.89 -7.41 14.78
N ALA A 115 -8.36 -6.27 14.31
CA ALA A 115 -7.17 -6.28 13.47
C ALA A 115 -5.97 -6.90 14.20
N TYR A 116 -5.79 -6.58 15.48
CA TYR A 116 -4.71 -7.12 16.30
C TYR A 116 -4.84 -8.63 16.54
N ALA A 117 -6.02 -9.11 16.93
CA ALA A 117 -6.32 -10.53 17.11
C ALA A 117 -6.11 -11.32 15.81
N ALA A 118 -6.55 -10.77 14.67
CA ALA A 118 -6.32 -11.34 13.36
C ALA A 118 -4.83 -11.55 13.04
N LEU A 119 -3.95 -10.60 13.41
CA LEU A 119 -2.50 -10.79 13.26
C LEU A 119 -2.02 -12.03 14.03
N GLY A 120 -2.42 -12.18 15.29
CA GLY A 120 -2.05 -13.31 16.13
C GLY A 120 -2.51 -14.66 15.57
N LEU A 121 -3.78 -14.72 15.15
CA LEU A 121 -4.43 -15.94 14.64
C LEU A 121 -3.93 -16.37 13.25
N CYS A 122 -3.55 -15.42 12.40
CA CYS A 122 -3.07 -15.71 11.05
C CYS A 122 -1.57 -15.97 10.97
N ALA A 123 -0.79 -15.50 11.96
CA ALA A 123 0.68 -15.61 11.95
C ALA A 123 1.20 -17.03 11.63
N PRO A 124 0.72 -18.13 12.26
CA PRO A 124 1.25 -19.47 11.98
C PRO A 124 0.98 -19.93 10.54
N ARG A 125 -0.25 -19.69 10.03
CA ARG A 125 -0.67 -20.07 8.66
C ARG A 125 0.14 -19.31 7.62
N LEU A 126 0.28 -18.00 7.82
CA LEU A 126 1.06 -17.16 6.92
C LEU A 126 2.54 -17.52 6.92
N GLU A 127 3.18 -17.70 8.07
CA GLU A 127 4.61 -18.09 8.14
C GLU A 127 4.89 -19.40 7.41
N ALA A 128 4.01 -20.39 7.52
CA ALA A 128 4.15 -21.65 6.81
C ALA A 128 4.09 -21.47 5.28
N CYS A 129 3.15 -20.66 4.79
CA CYS A 129 3.06 -20.32 3.38
C CYS A 129 4.21 -19.41 2.91
N MET A 130 4.69 -18.52 3.79
CA MET A 130 5.81 -17.65 3.49
C MET A 130 7.05 -18.43 3.11
N ARG A 131 7.41 -19.42 3.92
CA ARG A 131 8.59 -20.26 3.66
C ARG A 131 8.48 -21.05 2.36
N ARG A 132 7.27 -21.50 2.01
CA ARG A 132 7.04 -22.43 0.89
C ARG A 132 6.82 -21.73 -0.45
N THR A 133 6.13 -20.60 -0.43
CA THR A 133 5.55 -19.99 -1.63
C THR A 133 5.96 -18.53 -1.77
N ILE A 134 5.72 -17.72 -0.74
CA ILE A 134 5.83 -16.26 -0.87
C ILE A 134 7.29 -15.82 -0.94
N LEU A 135 8.14 -16.22 0.03
CA LEU A 135 9.53 -15.75 0.08
C LEU A 135 10.33 -16.15 -1.17
N PRO A 136 10.27 -17.40 -1.69
CA PRO A 136 10.95 -17.74 -2.94
C PRO A 136 10.54 -16.84 -4.11
N ALA A 137 9.24 -16.55 -4.25
CA ALA A 137 8.73 -15.71 -5.32
C ALA A 137 9.16 -14.24 -5.16
N LEU A 138 9.09 -13.69 -3.94
CA LEU A 138 9.54 -12.33 -3.65
C LEU A 138 11.04 -12.15 -3.88
N SER A 139 11.85 -13.13 -3.46
CA SER A 139 13.30 -13.11 -3.69
C SER A 139 13.63 -13.16 -5.19
N ALA A 140 12.90 -13.94 -5.97
CA ALA A 140 13.07 -13.98 -7.42
C ALA A 140 12.68 -12.64 -8.08
N ALA A 141 11.60 -12.00 -7.62
CA ALA A 141 11.15 -10.71 -8.13
C ALA A 141 12.08 -9.55 -7.74
N GLN A 142 12.75 -9.63 -6.58
CA GLN A 142 13.57 -8.55 -6.01
C GLN A 142 14.58 -7.98 -7.00
N VAL A 143 15.30 -8.83 -7.74
CA VAL A 143 16.33 -8.40 -8.69
C VAL A 143 15.72 -7.60 -9.85
N ALA A 144 14.62 -8.09 -10.42
CA ALA A 144 13.96 -7.44 -11.54
C ALA A 144 13.31 -6.11 -11.11
N VAL A 145 12.73 -6.05 -9.91
CA VAL A 145 12.18 -4.80 -9.38
C VAL A 145 13.31 -3.82 -9.06
N ALA A 146 14.41 -4.26 -8.46
CA ALA A 146 15.58 -3.40 -8.19
C ALA A 146 16.07 -2.69 -9.45
N ALA A 147 16.27 -3.43 -10.54
CA ALA A 147 16.68 -2.86 -11.82
C ALA A 147 15.65 -1.84 -12.37
N ALA A 148 14.35 -2.10 -12.20
CA ALA A 148 13.32 -1.17 -12.63
C ALA A 148 13.26 0.10 -11.77
N VAL A 149 13.51 0.01 -10.46
CA VAL A 149 13.60 1.20 -9.59
C VAL A 149 14.88 1.99 -9.87
N ASP A 150 16.00 1.32 -10.15
CA ASP A 150 17.25 2.00 -10.55
C ASP A 150 17.05 2.82 -11.83
N ALA A 151 16.29 2.29 -12.80
CA ALA A 151 15.94 3.00 -14.02
C ALA A 151 15.08 4.26 -13.79
N LEU A 152 14.43 4.38 -12.63
CA LEU A 152 13.67 5.57 -12.22
C LEU A 152 14.53 6.63 -11.53
N ALA A 153 15.74 6.30 -11.06
CA ALA A 153 16.57 7.21 -10.28
C ALA A 153 16.83 8.58 -10.96
N PRO A 154 17.04 8.69 -12.28
CA PRO A 154 17.21 10.00 -12.93
C PRO A 154 15.96 10.89 -12.83
N ALA A 155 14.77 10.30 -12.86
CA ALA A 155 13.51 11.01 -12.77
C ALA A 155 13.09 11.27 -11.31
N PHE A 156 13.47 10.39 -10.39
CA PHE A 156 13.15 10.45 -8.96
C PHE A 156 14.41 10.24 -8.11
N PRO A 157 15.28 11.26 -7.98
CA PRO A 157 16.54 11.12 -7.24
C PRO A 157 16.34 10.66 -5.79
N GLY A 158 15.26 11.07 -5.14
CA GLY A 158 14.93 10.65 -3.77
C GLY A 158 14.61 9.16 -3.60
N LEU A 159 14.34 8.42 -4.69
CA LEU A 159 14.27 6.95 -4.65
C LEU A 159 15.64 6.32 -4.44
N ALA A 160 16.72 6.96 -4.88
CA ALA A 160 18.07 6.44 -4.72
C ALA A 160 18.46 6.27 -3.24
N GLU A 161 17.85 7.06 -2.35
CA GLU A 161 18.07 7.02 -0.89
C GLU A 161 16.95 6.28 -0.15
N ALA A 162 15.86 5.94 -0.83
CA ALA A 162 14.74 5.26 -0.23
C ALA A 162 15.06 3.78 0.04
N ARG A 163 14.52 3.27 1.16
CA ARG A 163 14.36 1.84 1.43
C ARG A 163 13.01 1.41 0.85
N VAL A 164 13.05 0.60 -0.19
CA VAL A 164 11.87 0.03 -0.86
C VAL A 164 11.76 -1.44 -0.51
N GLU A 165 10.57 -1.90 -0.17
CA GLU A 165 10.34 -3.29 0.20
C GLU A 165 9.18 -3.91 -0.55
N LEU A 166 9.33 -5.19 -0.87
CA LEU A 166 8.34 -5.98 -1.59
C LEU A 166 7.40 -6.70 -0.63
N ALA A 167 6.11 -6.45 -0.77
CA ALA A 167 5.06 -7.14 -0.04
C ALA A 167 4.15 -7.93 -0.97
N TRP A 168 3.90 -9.18 -0.61
CA TRP A 168 3.12 -10.09 -1.42
C TRP A 168 1.65 -9.71 -1.50
N ALA A 169 1.08 -9.16 -0.43
CA ALA A 169 -0.36 -8.87 -0.33
C ALA A 169 -0.79 -7.58 -1.05
N LEU A 170 0.17 -6.70 -1.39
CA LEU A 170 -0.14 -5.37 -1.89
C LEU A 170 -0.49 -5.33 -3.39
N GLY A 171 -0.10 -6.32 -4.19
CA GLY A 171 -0.42 -6.36 -5.62
C GLY A 171 -0.11 -5.07 -6.36
N CYS A 172 -1.12 -4.37 -6.88
CA CYS A 172 -0.95 -3.10 -7.60
C CYS A 172 -0.94 -1.86 -6.69
N ARG A 173 -0.76 -2.04 -5.37
CA ARG A 173 -0.80 -0.98 -4.35
C ARG A 173 0.56 -0.78 -3.70
N GLY A 174 0.70 0.35 -3.03
CA GLY A 174 1.87 0.72 -2.25
C GLY A 174 1.49 1.38 -0.94
N ARG A 175 2.53 1.57 -0.12
CA ARG A 175 2.48 2.28 1.16
C ARG A 175 3.78 3.03 1.44
N ALA A 176 3.69 4.35 1.47
CA ALA A 176 4.68 5.20 2.11
C ALA A 176 4.57 5.14 3.63
N LEU A 177 5.53 4.48 4.27
CA LEU A 177 5.70 4.50 5.73
C LEU A 177 6.78 5.53 6.10
N PRO A 178 6.86 5.97 7.37
CA PRO A 178 7.79 7.04 7.76
C PRO A 178 9.26 6.78 7.38
N ARG A 179 9.69 5.51 7.41
CA ARG A 179 11.10 5.12 7.19
C ARG A 179 11.35 4.34 5.91
N ARG A 180 10.31 3.88 5.23
CA ARG A 180 10.41 2.97 4.07
C ARG A 180 9.17 3.08 3.19
N ILE A 181 9.30 2.59 1.97
CA ILE A 181 8.20 2.43 1.03
C ILE A 181 7.98 0.93 0.87
N VAL A 182 6.74 0.47 1.00
CA VAL A 182 6.38 -0.93 0.77
C VAL A 182 5.50 -0.99 -0.47
N VAL A 183 5.85 -1.81 -1.44
CA VAL A 183 5.12 -1.93 -2.71
C VAL A 183 4.72 -3.37 -2.94
N GLY A 184 3.61 -3.56 -3.65
CA GLY A 184 3.24 -4.88 -4.13
C GLY A 184 4.26 -5.45 -5.10
N ALA A 185 4.46 -6.76 -5.00
CA ALA A 185 5.38 -7.50 -5.84
C ALA A 185 4.64 -8.28 -6.94
N PRO A 186 5.32 -8.64 -8.04
CA PRO A 186 4.84 -9.65 -8.96
C PRO A 186 4.52 -10.96 -8.23
N ALA A 187 3.32 -11.49 -8.45
CA ALA A 187 2.84 -12.69 -7.78
C ALA A 187 1.83 -13.44 -8.64
N VAL A 188 1.62 -14.73 -8.36
CA VAL A 188 0.73 -15.60 -9.16
C VAL A 188 -0.75 -15.20 -9.17
N TRP A 189 -1.15 -14.30 -8.26
CA TRP A 189 -2.53 -13.87 -8.10
C TRP A 189 -2.80 -12.50 -8.72
N THR A 190 -1.78 -11.79 -9.17
CA THR A 190 -1.87 -10.44 -9.73
C THR A 190 -1.11 -10.35 -11.06
N ASP A 191 -1.52 -9.41 -11.92
CA ASP A 191 -0.89 -9.13 -13.21
C ASP A 191 0.23 -8.09 -13.10
N VAL A 192 0.74 -7.85 -11.88
CA VAL A 192 1.76 -6.85 -11.61
C VAL A 192 3.12 -7.35 -12.11
N ASP A 193 3.73 -6.55 -12.98
CA ASP A 193 5.09 -6.77 -13.46
C ASP A 193 6.12 -5.95 -12.64
N PRO A 194 7.42 -6.27 -12.74
CA PRO A 194 8.44 -5.51 -12.01
C PRO A 194 8.47 -4.00 -12.30
N PRO A 195 8.31 -3.54 -13.58
CA PRO A 195 8.17 -2.11 -13.88
C PRO A 195 7.00 -1.44 -13.16
N THR A 196 5.85 -2.10 -13.03
CA THR A 196 4.68 -1.58 -12.30
C THR A 196 5.01 -1.40 -10.81
N SER A 197 5.72 -2.36 -10.21
CA SER A 197 6.18 -2.24 -8.81
C SER A 197 7.09 -1.03 -8.61
N ALA A 198 7.96 -0.74 -9.58
CA ALA A 198 8.83 0.43 -9.55
C ALA A 198 8.05 1.75 -9.72
N VAL A 199 7.05 1.78 -10.60
CA VAL A 199 6.14 2.94 -10.74
C VAL A 199 5.38 3.19 -9.45
N ILE A 200 4.88 2.15 -8.79
CA ILE A 200 4.23 2.27 -7.47
C ILE A 200 5.22 2.84 -6.45
N ALA A 201 6.49 2.42 -6.45
CA ALA A 201 7.49 2.97 -5.55
C ALA A 201 7.72 4.47 -5.77
N ALA A 202 7.76 4.92 -7.04
CA ALA A 202 7.83 6.34 -7.38
C ALA A 202 6.59 7.11 -6.91
N HIS A 203 5.40 6.54 -7.10
CA HIS A 203 4.15 7.13 -6.61
C HIS A 203 4.16 7.33 -5.10
N GLU A 204 4.44 6.27 -4.33
CA GLU A 204 4.50 6.36 -2.86
C GLU A 204 5.60 7.32 -2.39
N HIS A 205 6.72 7.39 -3.10
CA HIS A 205 7.75 8.39 -2.85
C HIS A 205 7.20 9.82 -3.02
N SER A 206 6.51 10.09 -4.12
CA SER A 206 5.90 11.40 -4.38
C SER A 206 4.78 11.74 -3.40
N VAL A 207 3.94 10.76 -2.99
CA VAL A 207 2.95 10.93 -1.92
C VAL A 207 3.64 11.40 -0.64
N ARG A 208 4.72 10.73 -0.24
CA ARG A 208 5.49 11.10 0.96
C ARG A 208 6.15 12.47 0.85
N ALA A 209 6.68 12.82 -0.33
CA ALA A 209 7.44 14.04 -0.54
C ALA A 209 6.57 15.31 -0.68
N CYS A 210 5.31 15.17 -1.10
CA CYS A 210 4.48 16.33 -1.45
C CYS A 210 3.98 17.17 -0.26
N GLY A 211 4.11 16.66 0.98
CA GLY A 211 3.77 17.38 2.21
C GLY A 211 2.32 17.85 2.32
N ALA A 212 1.40 17.26 1.55
CA ALA A 212 0.01 17.67 1.53
C ALA A 212 -0.70 17.38 2.87
N THR A 213 -1.62 18.27 3.24
CA THR A 213 -2.39 18.19 4.49
C THR A 213 -3.56 17.21 4.43
N SER A 214 -3.95 16.76 3.23
CA SER A 214 -4.98 15.74 3.04
C SER A 214 -4.50 14.63 2.11
N TYR A 215 -5.00 13.42 2.36
CA TYR A 215 -4.63 12.22 1.61
C TYR A 215 -4.98 12.34 0.12
N ALA A 216 -6.20 12.78 -0.22
CA ALA A 216 -6.63 12.93 -1.61
C ALA A 216 -5.77 13.94 -2.39
N LEU A 217 -5.33 15.02 -1.74
CA LEU A 217 -4.42 15.99 -2.36
C LEU A 217 -3.02 15.40 -2.56
N ALA A 218 -2.53 14.62 -1.60
CA ALA A 218 -1.25 13.93 -1.73
C ALA A 218 -1.25 12.96 -2.92
N GLU A 219 -2.30 12.14 -3.02
CA GLU A 219 -2.52 11.20 -4.12
C GLU A 219 -2.60 11.90 -5.48
N TRP A 220 -3.38 12.98 -5.58
CA TRP A 220 -3.50 13.74 -6.82
C TRP A 220 -2.15 14.29 -7.28
N ARG A 221 -1.41 14.95 -6.37
CA ARG A 221 -0.09 15.51 -6.68
C ARG A 221 0.90 14.44 -7.08
N ALA A 222 0.90 13.30 -6.41
CA ALA A 222 1.78 12.18 -6.74
C ALA A 222 1.46 11.60 -8.13
N LEU A 223 0.18 11.39 -8.47
CA LEU A 223 -0.25 10.92 -9.78
C LEU A 223 0.21 11.86 -10.92
N VAL A 224 0.03 13.16 -10.73
CA VAL A 224 0.45 14.18 -11.71
C VAL A 224 1.97 14.26 -11.83
N ASP A 225 2.69 14.29 -10.71
CA ASP A 225 4.16 14.33 -10.67
C ASP A 225 4.78 13.11 -11.35
N VAL A 226 4.27 11.91 -11.05
CA VAL A 226 4.77 10.68 -11.67
C VAL A 226 4.51 10.67 -13.17
N ALA A 227 3.29 11.03 -13.60
CA ALA A 227 2.95 11.10 -15.02
C ALA A 227 3.84 12.10 -15.78
N ALA A 228 4.11 13.27 -15.20
CA ALA A 228 4.96 14.30 -15.79
C ALA A 228 6.40 13.81 -15.98
N ARG A 229 7.00 13.27 -14.92
CA ARG A 229 8.38 12.79 -14.92
C ARG A 229 8.58 11.58 -15.84
N LEU A 230 7.60 10.69 -15.89
CA LEU A 230 7.67 9.50 -16.73
C LEU A 230 7.40 9.78 -18.21
N ARG A 231 6.78 10.91 -18.58
CA ARG A 231 6.46 11.24 -19.99
C ARG A 231 7.64 11.02 -20.95
N HIS A 232 8.85 11.32 -20.49
CA HIS A 232 10.09 11.16 -21.26
C HIS A 232 11.01 10.04 -20.74
N GLY A 233 10.56 9.26 -19.75
CA GLY A 233 11.31 8.13 -19.19
C GLY A 233 11.31 6.89 -20.10
N PRO A 234 11.96 5.78 -19.71
CA PRO A 234 12.02 4.55 -20.51
C PRO A 234 10.62 4.01 -20.87
N SER A 235 10.45 3.50 -22.11
CA SER A 235 9.13 3.04 -22.61
C SER A 235 8.48 2.00 -21.71
N ALA A 236 9.24 1.02 -21.22
CA ALA A 236 8.73 -0.02 -20.32
C ALA A 236 8.08 0.56 -19.04
N LEU A 237 8.67 1.62 -18.48
CA LEU A 237 8.15 2.29 -17.28
C LEU A 237 6.94 3.17 -17.61
N ARG A 238 6.92 3.83 -18.78
CA ARG A 238 5.75 4.58 -19.26
C ARG A 238 4.55 3.67 -19.48
N ASP A 239 4.77 2.53 -20.13
CA ASP A 239 3.71 1.58 -20.43
C ASP A 239 3.18 0.93 -19.15
N ALA A 240 4.06 0.64 -18.19
CA ALA A 240 3.67 0.15 -16.87
C ALA A 240 2.84 1.18 -16.10
N HIS A 241 3.25 2.45 -16.11
CA HIS A 241 2.47 3.54 -15.50
C HIS A 241 1.11 3.71 -16.17
N ALA A 242 1.04 3.66 -17.50
CA ALA A 242 -0.22 3.74 -18.23
C ALA A 242 -1.17 2.58 -17.87
N ARG A 243 -0.67 1.34 -17.82
CA ARG A 243 -1.47 0.17 -17.38
C ARG A 243 -1.94 0.31 -15.94
N TRP A 244 -1.05 0.73 -15.05
CA TRP A 244 -1.35 0.87 -13.63
C TRP A 244 -2.46 1.92 -13.40
N VAL A 245 -2.30 3.14 -13.91
CA VAL A 245 -3.29 4.21 -13.77
C VAL A 245 -4.63 3.88 -14.44
N ALA A 246 -4.62 3.15 -15.56
CA ALA A 246 -5.84 2.67 -16.20
C ALA A 246 -6.65 1.72 -15.29
N GLY A 247 -5.98 0.99 -14.39
CA GLY A 247 -6.61 0.07 -13.44
C GLY A 247 -7.06 0.71 -12.11
N LEU A 248 -6.78 2.00 -11.88
CA LEU A 248 -7.16 2.68 -10.65
C LEU A 248 -8.60 3.19 -10.69
N ASP A 249 -9.28 3.20 -9.54
CA ASP A 249 -10.43 4.07 -9.33
C ASP A 249 -9.93 5.45 -8.88
N LEU A 250 -10.09 6.46 -9.74
CA LEU A 250 -9.65 7.83 -9.48
C LEU A 250 -10.79 8.73 -8.97
N SER A 251 -12.02 8.22 -8.84
CA SER A 251 -13.22 9.02 -8.57
C SER A 251 -13.05 9.95 -7.36
N THR A 252 -12.65 9.39 -6.22
CA THR A 252 -12.51 10.16 -4.97
C THR A 252 -11.36 11.15 -5.02
N VAL A 253 -10.24 10.78 -5.65
CA VAL A 253 -9.05 11.64 -5.80
C VAL A 253 -9.39 12.84 -6.70
N VAL A 254 -10.07 12.60 -7.82
CA VAL A 254 -10.49 13.63 -8.77
C VAL A 254 -11.51 14.59 -8.15
N VAL A 255 -12.49 14.07 -7.40
CA VAL A 255 -13.45 14.92 -6.65
C VAL A 255 -12.71 15.84 -5.67
N GLY A 256 -11.74 15.30 -4.94
CA GLY A 256 -10.89 16.08 -4.04
C GLY A 256 -10.07 17.15 -4.77
N ALA A 257 -9.50 16.82 -5.93
CA ALA A 257 -8.73 17.75 -6.76
C ALA A 257 -9.58 18.90 -7.30
N ILE A 258 -10.83 18.63 -7.73
CA ILE A 258 -11.77 19.67 -8.16
C ILE A 258 -12.15 20.58 -7.01
N ALA A 259 -12.47 20.01 -5.84
CA ALA A 259 -12.81 20.78 -4.65
C ALA A 259 -11.65 21.70 -4.21
N ALA A 260 -10.40 21.28 -4.46
CA ALA A 260 -9.20 22.06 -4.20
C ALA A 260 -8.80 23.03 -5.34
N GLY A 261 -9.57 23.08 -6.45
CA GLY A 261 -9.27 23.94 -7.60
C GLY A 261 -8.07 23.49 -8.45
N LEU A 262 -7.64 22.24 -8.33
CA LEU A 262 -6.48 21.66 -9.04
C LEU A 262 -6.87 20.87 -10.31
N ALA A 263 -8.17 20.65 -10.48
CA ALA A 263 -8.75 19.99 -11.64
C ALA A 263 -10.10 20.62 -11.97
N THR A 264 -10.51 20.50 -13.22
CA THR A 264 -11.82 20.95 -13.71
C THR A 264 -12.77 19.75 -13.90
N PRO A 265 -14.09 19.98 -14.02
CA PRO A 265 -15.02 18.91 -14.42
C PRO A 265 -14.68 18.29 -15.78
N ALA A 266 -14.07 19.04 -16.70
CA ALA A 266 -13.59 18.52 -17.98
C ALA A 266 -12.43 17.54 -17.80
N ASP A 267 -11.55 17.79 -16.82
CA ASP A 267 -10.48 16.85 -16.45
C ASP A 267 -11.04 15.55 -15.91
N ALA A 268 -12.08 15.61 -15.09
CA ALA A 268 -12.75 14.41 -14.59
C ALA A 268 -13.34 13.56 -15.73
N ALA A 269 -14.00 14.20 -16.69
CA ALA A 269 -14.54 13.51 -17.85
C ALA A 269 -13.43 12.85 -18.69
N ALA A 270 -12.32 13.56 -18.92
CA ALA A 270 -11.16 13.01 -19.64
C ALA A 270 -10.48 11.86 -18.87
N LEU A 271 -10.37 11.96 -17.55
CA LEU A 271 -9.81 10.92 -16.69
C LEU A 271 -10.76 9.74 -16.46
N ALA A 272 -12.04 9.85 -16.82
CA ALA A 272 -12.95 8.71 -16.77
C ALA A 272 -12.54 7.61 -17.77
N GLU A 273 -11.99 7.99 -18.93
CA GLU A 273 -11.50 7.08 -19.98
C GLU A 273 -10.15 6.45 -19.60
N PRO A 274 -10.07 5.15 -19.28
CA PRO A 274 -8.86 4.52 -18.75
C PRO A 274 -7.63 4.64 -19.65
N ARG A 275 -7.80 4.55 -20.98
CA ARG A 275 -6.67 4.50 -21.92
C ARG A 275 -5.90 5.83 -22.01
N GLY A 276 -6.56 6.95 -21.76
CA GLY A 276 -5.97 8.29 -21.88
C GLY A 276 -5.40 8.86 -20.59
N ARG A 277 -5.62 8.19 -19.44
CA ARG A 277 -5.36 8.79 -18.11
C ARG A 277 -3.93 9.24 -17.91
N ALA A 278 -2.95 8.40 -18.22
CA ALA A 278 -1.55 8.73 -17.98
C ALA A 278 -1.08 9.95 -18.80
N ALA A 279 -1.52 10.06 -20.06
CA ALA A 279 -1.23 11.23 -20.88
C ALA A 279 -1.91 12.48 -20.31
N ARG A 280 -3.19 12.37 -19.92
CA ARG A 280 -3.93 13.50 -19.34
C ARG A 280 -3.33 13.99 -18.02
N LEU A 281 -2.98 13.07 -17.10
CA LEU A 281 -2.31 13.42 -15.84
C LEU A 281 -0.99 14.16 -16.09
N ALA A 282 -0.24 13.74 -17.10
CA ALA A 282 1.00 14.42 -17.44
C ALA A 282 0.71 15.86 -17.88
N GLU A 283 -0.28 16.12 -18.74
CA GLU A 283 -0.63 17.47 -19.21
C GLU A 283 -0.99 18.43 -18.05
N LEU A 284 -1.63 17.90 -17.00
CA LEU A 284 -2.05 18.67 -15.82
C LEU A 284 -0.89 19.17 -14.95
N SER A 285 0.32 18.63 -15.13
CA SER A 285 1.50 19.07 -14.39
C SER A 285 2.01 20.46 -14.79
N THR A 286 1.45 21.04 -15.85
CA THR A 286 1.82 22.39 -16.32
C THR A 286 1.03 23.51 -15.64
N ILE A 287 0.04 23.14 -14.81
CA ILE A 287 -0.92 24.05 -14.17
C ILE A 287 -0.63 24.21 -12.66
N VAL A 288 0.15 23.31 -12.06
CA VAL A 288 0.46 23.25 -10.62
C VAL A 288 1.84 23.80 -10.31
#